data_AF-A0A2V4I7T9-F1
#
_entry.id   AF-A0A2V4I7T9-F1
#
_cell.length_a   1.000
_cell.length_b   1.000
_cell.length_c   1.000
_cell.angle_alpha   90.00
_cell.angle_beta   90.00
_cell.angle_gamma   90.00
#
_symmetry.space_group_name_H-M   'P 1'
#
loop_
_entity.id
_entity.type
_entity.pdbx_description
1 polymer ?
#
loop_
_entity_poly.entity_id
_entity_poly.type
_entity_poly.pdbx_seq_one_letter_code
_entity_poly.pdbx_strand_id
1 'polypeptide(L)'
;MNTRYRKILDSIFRAPTTPTLPFAEIEALVLHLGGQVLERQGSRGKMLLGEQCWRCHRPHPGKEARRYQIEEAREFLLRAGVRP
;
A
#
# COMPACT_ATOMS: atom_id res chain seq x y z
N MET A 1 -11.29 -1.26 -12.52
CA MET A 1 -11.07 -0.81 -11.13
C MET A 1 -12.32 -0.09 -10.64
N ASN A 2 -12.86 -0.44 -9.46
CA ASN A 2 -14.04 0.25 -8.91
C ASN A 2 -13.66 1.61 -8.30
N THR A 3 -14.67 2.44 -7.98
CA THR A 3 -14.47 3.80 -7.45
C THR A 3 -13.70 3.83 -6.12
N ARG A 4 -13.83 2.79 -5.28
CA ARG A 4 -13.09 2.69 -4.02
C ARG A 4 -11.59 2.57 -4.27
N TYR A 5 -11.17 1.58 -5.06
CA TYR A 5 -9.75 1.31 -5.29
C TYR A 5 -9.06 2.42 -6.10
N ARG A 6 -9.79 3.08 -7.00
CA ARG A 6 -9.28 4.27 -7.69
C ARG A 6 -8.96 5.40 -6.71
N LYS A 7 -9.84 5.69 -5.74
CA LYS A 7 -9.57 6.70 -4.70
C LYS A 7 -8.35 6.37 -3.84
N ILE A 8 -8.17 5.09 -3.49
CA ILE A 8 -6.99 4.65 -2.72
C ILE A 8 -5.72 4.88 -3.54
N LEU A 9 -5.74 4.48 -4.81
CA LEU A 9 -4.62 4.68 -5.73
C LEU A 9 -4.30 6.18 -5.88
N ASP A 10 -5.31 7.01 -6.13
CA ASP A 10 -5.16 8.47 -6.22
C ASP A 10 -4.56 9.07 -4.93
N SER A 11 -4.99 8.59 -3.75
CA SER A 11 -4.44 9.01 -2.45
C SER A 11 -2.97 8.65 -2.30
N ILE A 12 -2.53 7.47 -2.78
CA ILE A 12 -1.12 7.06 -2.74
C ILE A 12 -0.27 7.94 -3.66
N PHE A 13 -0.79 8.28 -4.84
CA PHE A 13 -0.08 9.06 -5.86
C PHE A 13 -0.19 10.58 -5.68
N ARG A 14 -1.02 11.07 -4.77
CA ARG A 14 -1.17 12.49 -4.47
C ARG A 14 0.13 13.10 -3.92
N ALA A 15 0.48 14.28 -4.42
CA ALA A 15 1.52 15.16 -3.89
C ALA A 15 0.90 16.48 -3.38
N PRO A 16 1.26 16.99 -2.19
CA PRO A 16 2.18 16.39 -1.22
C PRO A 16 1.57 15.16 -0.52
N THR A 17 2.43 14.26 -0.05
CA THR A 17 2.01 13.02 0.61
C THR A 17 1.44 13.26 2.00
N THR A 18 0.21 12.79 2.21
CA THR A 18 -0.55 12.95 3.45
C THR A 18 -0.75 11.60 4.14
N PRO A 19 -0.45 11.48 5.45
CA PRO A 19 -0.51 10.21 6.17
C PRO A 19 -1.92 9.88 6.69
N THR A 20 -2.97 10.09 5.88
CA THR A 20 -4.37 9.87 6.28
C THR A 20 -4.95 8.54 5.77
N LEU A 21 -4.18 7.80 4.96
CA LEU A 21 -4.63 6.55 4.37
C LEU A 21 -4.47 5.39 5.36
N PRO A 22 -5.55 4.66 5.73
CA PRO A 22 -5.41 3.47 6.55
C PRO A 22 -4.50 2.43 5.86
N PHE A 23 -3.59 1.82 6.60
CA PHE A 23 -2.66 0.84 6.04
C PHE A 23 -3.39 -0.35 5.39
N ALA A 24 -4.52 -0.75 5.98
CA ALA A 24 -5.38 -1.80 5.45
C ALA A 24 -5.99 -1.48 4.08
N GLU A 25 -6.15 -0.21 3.71
CA GLU A 25 -6.59 0.15 2.36
C GLU A 25 -5.49 -0.08 1.32
N ILE A 26 -4.22 0.09 1.70
CA ILE A 26 -3.08 -0.27 0.84
C ILE A 26 -3.05 -1.79 0.63
N GLU A 27 -3.22 -2.58 1.70
CA GLU A 27 -3.33 -4.04 1.62
C GLU A 27 -4.49 -4.47 0.70
N ALA A 28 -5.66 -3.85 0.86
CA ALA A 28 -6.84 -4.14 0.05
C ALA A 28 -6.62 -3.79 -1.43
N LEU A 29 -5.92 -2.69 -1.73
CA LEU A 29 -5.55 -2.33 -3.10
C LEU A 29 -4.63 -3.38 -3.72
N VAL A 30 -3.63 -3.86 -2.99
CA VAL A 30 -2.72 -4.91 -3.47
C VAL A 30 -3.49 -6.19 -3.81
N LEU A 31 -4.39 -6.63 -2.94
CA LEU A 31 -5.25 -7.79 -3.22
C LEU A 31 -6.15 -7.58 -4.44
N HIS A 32 -6.73 -6.37 -4.60
CA HIS A 32 -7.55 -6.04 -5.76
C HIS A 32 -6.77 -6.10 -7.09
N LEU A 33 -5.50 -5.71 -7.06
CA LEU A 33 -4.60 -5.75 -8.21
C LEU A 33 -4.07 -7.16 -8.52
N GLY A 34 -4.53 -8.20 -7.81
CA GLY A 34 -4.09 -9.58 -7.97
C GLY A 34 -2.80 -9.92 -7.21
N GLY A 35 -2.38 -9.05 -6.30
CA GLY A 35 -1.24 -9.27 -5.41
C GLY A 35 -1.57 -10.12 -4.19
N GLN A 36 -0.59 -10.26 -3.30
CA GLN A 36 -0.71 -11.00 -2.05
C GLN A 36 -0.22 -10.17 -0.86
N VAL A 37 -0.84 -10.39 0.31
CA VAL A 37 -0.43 -9.82 1.58
C VAL A 37 -0.10 -10.98 2.52
N LEU A 38 1.16 -11.07 2.93
CA LEU A 38 1.67 -12.14 3.78
C LEU A 38 2.00 -11.58 5.16
N GLU A 39 1.36 -12.14 6.19
CA GLU A 39 1.67 -11.83 7.58
C GLU A 39 2.94 -12.56 8.01
N ARG A 40 3.84 -11.86 8.70
CA ARG A 40 4.97 -12.46 9.40
C ARG A 40 4.78 -12.24 10.91
N GLN A 41 5.68 -12.79 11.73
CA GLN A 41 5.57 -12.61 13.18
C GLN A 41 5.48 -11.13 13.59
N GLY A 42 4.45 -10.81 14.39
CA GLY A 42 4.19 -9.48 14.93
C GLY A 42 3.65 -8.50 13.89
N SER A 43 4.13 -7.25 13.93
CA SER A 43 3.71 -6.18 13.00
C SER A 43 4.36 -6.28 11.61
N ARG A 44 5.17 -7.30 11.33
CA ARG A 44 5.90 -7.43 10.06
C ARG A 44 4.97 -7.98 8.98
N GLY A 45 4.86 -7.29 7.85
CA GLY A 45 4.11 -7.69 6.67
C GLY A 45 5.01 -7.79 5.43
N LYS A 46 4.53 -8.50 4.41
CA LYS A 46 5.14 -8.54 3.08
C LYS A 46 4.03 -8.47 2.04
N MET A 47 4.10 -7.49 1.14
CA MET A 47 3.20 -7.36 0.00
C MET A 47 3.91 -7.80 -1.28
N LEU A 48 3.19 -8.49 -2.15
CA LEU A 48 3.65 -8.98 -3.45
C LEU A 48 2.71 -8.49 -4.55
N LEU A 49 3.26 -8.02 -5.66
CA LEU A 49 2.49 -7.67 -6.86
C LEU A 49 3.36 -7.88 -8.10
N GLY A 50 2.98 -8.84 -8.96
CA GLY A 50 3.86 -9.32 -10.02
C GLY A 50 5.19 -9.83 -9.45
N GLU A 51 6.30 -9.35 -10.00
CA GLU A 51 7.66 -9.67 -9.52
C GLU A 51 8.13 -8.75 -8.38
N GLN A 52 7.32 -7.76 -7.99
CA GLN A 52 7.70 -6.79 -6.98
C GLN A 52 7.32 -7.25 -5.58
N CYS A 53 8.16 -6.85 -4.62
CA CYS A 53 7.98 -7.17 -3.21
C CYS A 53 8.24 -5.93 -2.34
N TRP A 54 7.33 -5.67 -1.41
CA TRP A 54 7.52 -4.67 -0.37
C TRP A 54 7.42 -5.30 1.01
N ARG A 55 8.51 -5.24 1.78
CA ARG A 55 8.53 -5.65 3.19
C ARG A 55 8.19 -4.43 4.03
N CYS A 56 7.15 -4.54 4.84
CA CYS A 56 6.58 -3.41 5.56
C CYS A 56 6.30 -3.77 7.01
N HIS A 57 6.03 -2.75 7.82
CA HIS A 57 5.59 -2.90 9.19
C HIS A 57 4.22 -2.26 9.34
N ARG A 58 3.22 -3.00 9.81
CA ARG A 58 1.93 -2.40 10.14
C ARG A 58 2.11 -1.38 11.26
N PRO A 59 1.46 -0.20 11.14
CA PRO A 59 1.54 0.80 12.18
C PRO A 59 0.95 0.27 13.50
N HIS A 60 1.58 0.62 14.62
CA HIS A 60 1.10 0.34 15.97
C HIS A 60 1.62 1.43 16.93
N PRO A 61 0.78 2.08 17.77
CA PRO A 61 -0.67 1.86 17.97
C PRO A 61 -1.62 2.53 16.93
N GLY A 62 -1.12 3.08 15.81
CA GLY A 62 -1.95 3.74 14.78
C GLY A 62 -2.51 2.81 13.69
N LYS A 63 -3.61 3.20 13.04
CA LYS A 63 -4.17 2.49 11.86
C LYS A 63 -3.70 3.08 10.52
N GLU A 64 -3.37 4.37 10.52
CA GLU A 64 -2.96 5.10 9.32
C GLU A 64 -1.51 4.80 8.94
N ALA A 65 -1.28 4.65 7.63
CA ALA A 65 0.05 4.53 7.07
C ALA A 65 0.82 5.83 7.29
N ARG A 66 2.04 5.72 7.83
CA ARG A 66 2.95 6.86 7.95
C ARG A 66 3.34 7.35 6.56
N ARG A 67 3.74 8.63 6.45
CA ARG A 67 4.14 9.24 5.17
C ARG A 67 5.14 8.38 4.39
N TYR A 68 6.18 7.87 5.05
CA TYR A 68 7.18 7.02 4.38
C TYR A 68 6.58 5.71 3.85
N GLN A 69 5.56 5.15 4.51
CA GLN A 69 4.91 3.92 4.05
C GLN A 69 4.07 4.17 2.80
N ILE A 70 3.48 5.36 2.68
CA ILE A 70 2.76 5.76 1.47
C ILE A 70 3.74 5.98 0.33
N GLU A 71 4.90 6.58 0.59
CA GLU A 71 5.99 6.70 -0.39
C GLU A 71 6.51 5.34 -0.86
N GLU A 72 6.80 4.42 0.07
CA GLU A 72 7.22 3.06 -0.25
C GLU A 72 6.13 2.30 -1.03
N ALA A 73 4.85 2.46 -0.66
CA ALA A 73 3.73 1.87 -1.39
C ALA A 73 3.65 2.43 -2.83
N ARG A 74 3.83 3.75 -3.00
CA ARG A 74 3.86 4.40 -4.32
C ARG A 74 4.97 3.84 -5.18
N GLU A 75 6.18 3.74 -4.64
CA GLU A 75 7.33 3.19 -5.36
C GLU A 75 7.11 1.71 -5.73
N PHE A 76 6.61 0.92 -4.80
CA PHE A 76 6.25 -0.48 -5.03
C PHE A 76 5.23 -0.64 -6.18
N LEU A 77 4.16 0.17 -6.18
CA LEU A 77 3.14 0.16 -7.23
C LEU A 77 3.70 0.61 -8.58
N LEU A 78 4.52 1.66 -8.60
CA LEU A 78 5.20 2.12 -9.82
C LEU A 78 6.10 1.05 -10.44
N ARG A 79 6.92 0.38 -9.61
CA ARG A 79 7.77 -0.74 -10.05
C ARG A 79 6.94 -1.91 -10.57
N ALA A 80 5.74 -2.11 -10.06
CA ALA A 80 4.78 -3.12 -10.55
C ALA A 80 4.01 -2.66 -11.80
N GLY A 81 4.32 -1.47 -12.35
CA GLY A 81 3.66 -0.92 -13.53
C GLY A 81 2.31 -0.26 -13.27
N VAL A 82 1.90 -0.14 -12.01
CA VAL A 82 0.62 0.48 -11.62
C VAL A 82 0.78 1.99 -11.57
N ARG A 83 -0.13 2.68 -12.26
CA ARG A 83 -0.20 4.14 -12.36
C ARG A 83 -1.65 4.59 -12.09
N PRO A 84 -1.88 5.80 -11.55
CA PRO A 84 -3.21 6.33 -11.30
C PRO A 84 -4.09 6.37 -12.56
#